data_AF-A0A7X9L8Y1-F1
#
_entry.id   AF-A0A7X9L8Y1-F1
#
_cell.length_a   1.000
_cell.length_b   1.000
_cell.length_c   1.000
_cell.angle_alpha   90.00
_cell.angle_beta   90.00
_cell.angle_gamma   90.00
#
_symmetry.space_group_name_H-M   'P 1'
#
loop_
_entity.id
_entity.type
_entity.pdbx_description
1 polymer ?
#
loop_
_entity_poly.entity_id
_entity_poly.type
_entity_poly.pdbx_seq_one_letter_code
_entity_poly.pdbx_strand_id
1 'polypeptide(L)'
;RCEDLHRTDRDPAWPRLLVQLSRPRAGVPRPAREHWAAGTAALHVAGWLAGELPDSLGAALELDAGGALRVRALRPHPGCGCGATS
;
A
#
# COMPACT_ATOMS: atom_id res chain seq x y z
N ARG A 1 -2.96 -8.30 -2.77
CA ARG A 1 -3.09 -9.78 -2.63
C ARG A 1 -2.76 -10.29 -1.22
N CYS A 2 -1.53 -10.22 -0.68
CA CYS A 2 -1.23 -10.67 0.70
C CYS A 2 -2.16 -10.03 1.74
N GLU A 3 -2.31 -8.70 1.69
CA GLU A 3 -3.21 -7.98 2.60
C GLU A 3 -4.68 -8.40 2.43
N ASP A 4 -5.12 -8.65 1.20
CA ASP A 4 -6.51 -9.09 0.94
C ASP A 4 -6.77 -10.50 1.46
N LEU A 5 -5.79 -11.40 1.37
CA LEU A 5 -5.86 -12.73 1.95
C LEU A 5 -5.94 -12.66 3.47
N HIS A 6 -5.04 -11.90 4.11
CA HIS A 6 -5.11 -11.64 5.56
C HIS A 6 -6.44 -11.00 6.00
N ARG A 7 -7.05 -10.16 5.15
CA ARG A 7 -8.39 -9.61 5.42
C ARG A 7 -9.49 -10.65 5.23
N THR A 8 -9.36 -11.53 4.24
CA THR A 8 -10.31 -12.64 3.99
C THR A 8 -10.29 -13.67 5.11
N ASP A 9 -9.11 -13.97 5.67
CA ASP A 9 -8.99 -14.86 6.83
C ASP A 9 -9.73 -14.31 8.06
N ARG A 10 -9.69 -12.98 8.24
CA ARG A 10 -10.37 -12.28 9.34
C ARG A 10 -11.85 -12.07 9.09
N ASP A 11 -12.23 -11.83 7.84
CA ASP A 11 -13.60 -11.62 7.41
C ASP A 11 -13.82 -12.31 6.06
N PRO A 12 -14.46 -13.50 6.04
CA PRO A 12 -14.76 -14.22 4.80
C PRO A 12 -15.63 -13.44 3.81
N ALA A 13 -16.35 -12.39 4.25
CA ALA A 13 -17.12 -11.52 3.38
C ALA A 13 -16.25 -10.44 2.70
N TRP A 14 -14.97 -10.29 3.08
CA TRP A 14 -14.05 -9.28 2.56
C TRP A 14 -14.01 -9.18 1.03
N PRO A 15 -13.94 -10.28 0.24
CA PRO A 15 -13.90 -10.18 -1.21
C PRO A 15 -15.12 -9.45 -1.80
N ARG A 16 -16.29 -9.65 -1.20
CA ARG A 16 -17.52 -8.95 -1.60
C ARG A 16 -17.46 -7.47 -1.24
N LEU A 17 -16.95 -7.13 -0.06
CA LEU A 17 -16.76 -5.74 0.38
C LEU A 17 -15.73 -5.01 -0.48
N LEU A 18 -14.63 -5.67 -0.84
CA LEU A 18 -13.57 -5.09 -1.67
C LEU A 18 -14.15 -4.58 -3.00
N VAL A 19 -15.01 -5.36 -3.66
CA VAL A 19 -15.69 -4.95 -4.90
C VAL A 19 -16.48 -3.65 -4.71
N GLN A 20 -17.09 -3.44 -3.55
CA GLN A 20 -17.82 -2.21 -3.25
C GLN A 20 -16.86 -1.04 -2.96
N LEU A 21 -15.76 -1.30 -2.26
CA LEU A 21 -14.76 -0.30 -1.88
C LEU A 21 -13.91 0.18 -3.07
N SER A 22 -13.67 -0.67 -4.06
CA SER A 22 -12.88 -0.34 -5.26
C SER A 22 -13.63 0.55 -6.25
N ARG A 23 -14.93 0.77 -6.07
CA ARG A 23 -15.70 1.67 -6.93
C ARG A 23 -15.20 3.10 -6.74
N PRO A 24 -14.94 3.86 -7.82
CA PRO A 24 -14.60 5.27 -7.73
C PRO A 24 -15.67 5.99 -6.91
N ARG A 25 -15.24 6.64 -5.83
CA ARG A 25 -16.10 7.56 -5.08
C ARG A 25 -15.88 8.95 -5.65
N ALA A 26 -16.95 9.69 -5.89
CA ALA A 26 -16.86 11.12 -6.15
C ALA A 26 -16.25 11.78 -4.90
N GLY A 27 -14.96 12.08 -4.96
CA GLY A 27 -14.20 12.71 -3.90
C GLY A 27 -13.66 14.05 -4.36
N VAL A 28 -13.43 14.95 -3.40
CA VAL A 28 -12.70 16.20 -3.66
C VAL A 28 -11.25 15.84 -4.00
N PRO A 29 -10.69 16.34 -5.13
CA PRO A 29 -9.29 16.13 -5.49
C PRO A 29 -8.34 16.49 -4.35
N ARG A 30 -7.25 15.75 -4.16
CA ARG A 30 -6.26 16.01 -3.10
C ARG A 30 -4.86 16.16 -3.71
N PRO A 31 -4.63 17.18 -4.53
CA PRO A 31 -3.43 17.31 -5.37
C PRO A 31 -2.13 17.29 -4.56
N ALA A 32 -2.10 17.89 -3.37
CA ALA A 32 -0.91 17.88 -2.52
C ALA A 32 -0.50 16.45 -2.08
N ARG A 33 -1.46 15.57 -1.75
CA ARG A 33 -1.16 14.19 -1.33
C ARG A 33 -0.83 13.31 -2.52
N GLU A 34 -1.46 13.55 -3.66
CA GLU A 34 -1.14 12.89 -4.92
C GLU A 34 0.29 13.22 -5.35
N HIS A 35 0.68 14.50 -5.31
CA HIS A 35 2.06 14.94 -5.58
C HIS A 35 3.06 14.36 -4.58
N TRP A 36 2.73 14.34 -3.29
CA TRP A 36 3.58 13.70 -2.28
C TRP A 36 3.79 12.22 -2.61
N ALA A 37 2.71 11.47 -2.84
CA ALA A 37 2.79 10.04 -3.13
C ALA A 37 3.61 9.76 -4.40
N ALA A 38 3.37 10.53 -5.47
CA ALA A 38 4.10 10.39 -6.73
C ALA A 38 5.59 10.75 -6.58
N GLY A 39 5.90 11.87 -5.89
CA GLY A 39 7.27 12.31 -5.65
C GLY A 39 8.06 11.31 -4.78
N THR A 40 7.47 10.83 -3.69
CA THR A 40 8.09 9.81 -2.83
C THR A 40 8.32 8.51 -3.59
N ALA A 41 7.34 8.05 -4.38
CA ALA A 41 7.51 6.85 -5.20
C ALA A 41 8.65 7.02 -6.23
N ALA A 42 8.75 8.18 -6.89
CA ALA A 42 9.81 8.46 -7.84
C ALA A 42 11.20 8.45 -7.18
N LEU A 43 11.34 9.06 -6.00
CA LEU A 43 12.59 9.05 -5.23
C LEU A 43 12.99 7.63 -4.81
N HIS A 44 12.04 6.84 -4.34
CA HIS A 44 12.30 5.45 -3.94
C HIS A 44 12.73 4.57 -5.12
N VAL A 45 12.12 4.75 -6.30
CA VAL A 45 12.54 4.08 -7.52
C VAL A 45 13.95 4.50 -7.93
N ALA A 46 14.26 5.80 -7.89
CA ALA A 46 15.58 6.31 -8.22
C ALA A 46 16.66 5.77 -7.26
N GLY A 47 16.41 5.81 -5.95
CA GLY A 47 17.32 5.26 -4.93
C GLY A 47 17.53 3.76 -5.10
N TRP A 48 16.46 3.00 -5.37
CA TRP A 48 16.57 1.57 -5.66
C TRP A 48 17.47 1.28 -6.86
N LEU A 49 17.32 2.04 -7.94
CA LEU A 49 18.18 1.91 -9.12
C LEU A 49 19.64 2.30 -8.84
N ALA A 50 19.88 3.13 -7.83
CA ALA A 50 21.21 3.47 -7.32
C ALA A 50 21.76 2.44 -6.31
N GLY A 51 21.00 1.39 -5.97
CA GLY A 51 21.40 0.34 -5.02
C GLY A 51 21.03 0.62 -3.56
N GLU A 52 20.20 1.62 -3.30
CA GLU A 52 19.68 1.92 -1.96
C GLU A 52 18.44 1.08 -1.63
N LEU A 53 18.17 0.91 -0.34
CA LEU A 53 16.95 0.25 0.13
C LEU A 53 15.92 1.31 0.53
N PRO A 54 14.83 1.51 -0.25
CA PRO A 54 13.83 2.52 0.08
C PRO A 54 12.96 2.09 1.27
N ASP A 55 12.45 3.07 2.03
CA ASP A 55 11.56 2.83 3.17
C ASP A 55 10.25 2.11 2.80
N SER A 56 9.87 2.13 1.51
CA SER A 56 8.71 1.39 1.00
C SER A 56 9.00 -0.09 0.73
N LEU A 57 10.23 -0.56 0.89
CA LEU A 57 10.55 -1.97 0.70
C LEU A 57 9.86 -2.80 1.79
N GLY A 58 8.90 -3.63 1.39
CA GLY A 58 8.11 -4.43 2.32
C GLY A 58 7.15 -3.60 3.21
N ALA A 59 6.89 -2.34 2.87
CA ALA A 59 6.03 -1.46 3.66
C ALA A 59 5.20 -0.52 2.78
N ALA A 60 4.08 -0.04 3.33
CA ALA A 60 3.31 1.06 2.78
C ALA A 60 3.65 2.36 3.53
N LEU A 61 3.84 3.45 2.79
CA LEU A 61 3.93 4.80 3.33
C LEU A 61 2.56 5.46 3.24
N GLU A 62 2.05 5.93 4.37
CA GLU A 62 0.72 6.54 4.48
C GLU A 62 0.85 7.96 5.01
N LEU A 63 0.33 8.93 4.25
CA LEU A 63 0.18 10.30 4.70
C LEU A 63 -1.29 10.57 5.07
N ASP A 64 -1.53 10.91 6.32
CA ASP A 64 -2.88 11.16 6.81
C ASP A 64 -3.43 12.53 6.38
N ALA A 65 -4.58 12.93 6.93
CA ALA A 65 -5.18 14.23 6.63
C ALA A 65 -4.49 15.43 7.30
N GLY A 66 -3.78 15.21 8.40
CA GLY A 66 -3.00 16.22 9.11
C GLY A 66 -1.55 16.32 8.63
N GLY A 67 -1.12 15.45 7.72
CA GLY A 67 0.25 15.41 7.21
C GLY A 67 1.18 14.53 8.03
N ALA A 68 0.67 13.72 8.95
CA ALA A 68 1.49 12.75 9.66
C ALA A 68 1.84 11.59 8.74
N LEU A 69 3.14 11.26 8.70
CA LEU A 69 3.66 10.11 7.96
C LEU A 69 3.65 8.87 8.85
N ARG A 70 3.15 7.77 8.30
CA ARG A 70 3.24 6.44 8.91
C ARG A 70 3.84 5.44 7.93
N VAL A 71 4.80 4.66 8.43
CA VAL A 71 5.29 3.46 7.76
C VAL A 71 4.53 2.25 8.30
N ARG A 72 3.87 1.49 7.43
CA ARG A 72 3.15 0.26 7.80
C ARG A 72 3.77 -0.93 7.10
N ALA A 73 4.40 -1.81 7.89
CA ALA A 73 4.95 -3.06 7.37
C ALA A 73 3.87 -3.93 6.70
N LEU A 74 4.18 -4.47 5.54
CA LEU A 74 3.35 -5.42 4.82
C LEU A 74 3.74 -6.84 5.26
N ARG A 75 2.75 -7.60 5.71
CA ARG A 75 2.97 -8.99 6.12
C ARG A 75 2.69 -9.92 4.94
N PRO A 76 3.66 -10.75 4.53
CA PRO A 76 3.42 -11.75 3.51
C PRO A 76 2.39 -12.76 4.03
N HIS A 77 1.56 -13.29 3.14
CA HIS A 77 0.55 -14.29 3.48
C HIS A 77 0.98 -15.64 2.92
N PRO A 78 0.94 -16.74 3.70
CA PRO A 78 1.47 -18.04 3.28
C PRO A 78 0.79 -18.58 2.01
N GLY A 79 -0.51 -18.37 1.86
CA GLY A 79 -1.27 -18.75 0.66
C GLY A 79 -1.14 -17.78 -0.53
N CYS A 80 -0.31 -16.74 -0.48
CA CYS A 80 -0.24 -15.75 -1.57
C CYS A 80 0.59 -16.22 -2.76
N GLY A 81 1.60 -17.06 -2.54
CA GLY A 81 2.55 -17.48 -3.58
C GLY A 81 3.47 -16.36 -4.09
N CYS A 82 3.63 -15.26 -3.34
CA CYS A 82 4.46 -14.12 -3.74
C CYS A 82 5.97 -14.30 -3.51
N GLY A 83 6.40 -15.44 -2.94
CA GLY A 83 7.81 -15.68 -2.59
C GLY A 83 8.34 -14.87 -1.40
N ALA A 84 7.52 -14.03 -0.75
CA ALA A 84 7.95 -13.23 0.40
C ALA A 84 7.81 -13.95 1.75
N THR A 85 7.33 -15.21 1.74
CA THR A 85 7.26 -16.08 2.93
C THR A 85 8.37 -17.14 2.93
N SER A 86 9.08 -17.32 1.80
CA SER A 86 10.12 -18.33 1.60
C SER A 86 11.49 -17.85 2.06
#